data_AF-S4NWB9-F1
#
_entry.id   AF-S4NWB9-F1
#
_cell.length_a   1.000
_cell.length_b   1.000
_cell.length_c   1.000
_cell.angle_alpha   90.00
_cell.angle_beta   90.00
_cell.angle_gamma   90.00
#
_symmetry.space_group_name_H-M   'P 1'
#
loop_
_entity.id
_entity.type
_entity.pdbx_description
1 polymer ?
#
loop_
_entity_poly.entity_id
_entity_poly.type
_entity_poly.pdbx_seq_one_letter_code
_entity_poly.pdbx_strand_id
1 'polypeptide(L)'
;MELIGRLAALDVVVSAAQLERWRGLGLLPRHARVWLGRGRGSVSVLAEETVAVAAVLGRHARSGRDVRWTVIAWYAEAGRPALPGQLAVPEPPWPAVREALVWAMRRSTAQRLVESARTAARGSEEEQDAFYTEAGRVVGRGHAGPAHPEVMRRILEDPDAELDQGEDRRRRRGAVSMVAATAMGAGEVGGERLVDALATLMPGLDWPSVAADARQAEEAGEFDGWIRAGDLDPLGLLQAAGPEEMAAARHAAAVLAGIGGLYLMHGLGMPDNPALARLRAVLEESGLSLIVAQMVPMMINPSGIVHALTMCLAPEIAALAGWLESVLAEQAGTGQGLLRLPGAKEEGPEAFMQAWIGHLHQLADRARARRTGTAEDTDGTRPSTGALSDTGRAGSSTDGTDPVELIHVVGGGTGVRGELGPHGDQVGAQV
;
A
#
# COMPACT_ATOMS: atom_id res chain seq x y z
N MET A 1 -10.01 18.70 -31.85
CA MET A 1 -8.70 19.38 -31.80
C MET A 1 -8.52 20.15 -30.50
N GLU A 2 -9.35 21.14 -30.19
CA GLU A 2 -9.26 21.97 -28.98
C GLU A 2 -8.96 21.20 -27.68
N LEU A 3 -9.77 20.19 -27.32
CA LEU A 3 -9.54 19.37 -26.12
C LEU A 3 -8.15 18.71 -26.09
N ILE A 4 -7.66 18.18 -27.22
CA ILE A 4 -6.32 17.56 -27.29
C ILE A 4 -5.24 18.63 -27.06
N GLY A 5 -5.42 19.84 -27.59
CA GLY A 5 -4.51 20.96 -27.34
C GLY A 5 -4.46 21.37 -25.87
N ARG A 6 -5.62 21.43 -25.17
CA ARG A 6 -5.66 21.75 -23.73
C ARG A 6 -5.08 20.63 -22.87
N LEU A 7 -5.23 19.37 -23.26
CA LEU A 7 -4.60 18.24 -22.56
C LEU A 7 -3.08 18.20 -22.76
N ALA A 8 -2.59 18.52 -23.96
CA ALA A 8 -1.15 18.66 -24.20
C ALA A 8 -0.51 19.79 -23.37
N ALA A 9 -1.25 20.89 -23.12
CA ALA A 9 -0.83 21.95 -22.20
C ALA A 9 -0.85 21.57 -20.71
N LEU A 10 -1.36 20.37 -20.37
CA LEU A 10 -1.31 19.75 -19.04
C LEU A 10 -0.37 18.53 -19.02
N ASP A 11 0.52 18.40 -20.02
CA ASP A 11 1.40 17.25 -20.26
C ASP A 11 0.67 15.89 -20.41
N VAL A 12 -0.63 15.91 -20.74
CA VAL A 12 -1.46 14.72 -20.95
C VAL A 12 -1.61 14.42 -22.45
N VAL A 13 -0.93 13.37 -22.92
CA VAL A 13 -1.01 12.92 -24.32
C VAL A 13 -2.15 11.92 -24.52
N VAL A 14 -3.13 12.27 -25.35
CA VAL A 14 -4.24 11.38 -25.73
C VAL A 14 -4.56 11.46 -27.22
N SER A 15 -4.97 10.33 -27.80
CA SER A 15 -5.49 10.25 -29.17
C SER A 15 -7.00 10.51 -29.23
N ALA A 16 -7.50 10.96 -30.39
CA ALA A 16 -8.93 11.10 -30.63
C ALA A 16 -9.70 9.77 -30.44
N ALA A 17 -9.08 8.64 -30.80
CA ALA A 17 -9.68 7.31 -30.61
C ALA A 17 -9.81 6.90 -29.12
N GLN A 18 -8.93 7.37 -28.22
CA GLN A 18 -9.12 7.20 -26.78
C GLN A 18 -10.29 8.04 -26.26
N LEU A 19 -10.39 9.31 -26.68
CA LEU A 19 -11.48 10.20 -26.29
C LEU A 19 -12.85 9.66 -26.73
N GLU A 20 -12.99 9.18 -27.97
CA GLU A 20 -14.24 8.55 -28.43
C GLU A 20 -14.55 7.24 -27.72
N ARG A 21 -13.52 6.44 -27.38
CA ARG A 21 -13.71 5.21 -26.56
C ARG A 21 -14.26 5.55 -25.18
N TRP A 22 -13.72 6.56 -24.49
CA TRP A 22 -14.22 6.97 -23.18
C TRP A 22 -15.62 7.57 -23.24
N ARG A 23 -15.98 8.26 -24.33
CA ARG A 23 -17.37 8.70 -24.61
C ARG A 23 -18.32 7.53 -24.85
N GLY A 24 -17.88 6.50 -25.58
CA GLY A 24 -18.64 5.28 -25.81
C GLY A 24 -18.92 4.50 -24.52
N LEU A 25 -17.99 4.56 -23.57
CA LEU A 25 -18.12 3.98 -22.23
C LEU A 25 -18.86 4.88 -21.22
N GLY A 26 -19.31 6.07 -21.62
CA GLY A 26 -19.97 7.04 -20.73
C GLY A 26 -19.04 7.69 -19.67
N LEU A 27 -17.73 7.46 -19.73
CA LEU A 27 -16.75 7.99 -18.79
C LEU A 27 -16.38 9.45 -19.07
N LEU A 28 -16.40 9.86 -20.34
CA LEU A 28 -16.10 11.23 -20.75
C LEU A 28 -17.37 11.93 -21.26
N PRO A 29 -17.78 13.07 -20.66
CA PRO A 29 -18.91 13.84 -21.17
C PRO A 29 -18.77 14.24 -22.64
N ARG A 30 -19.93 14.30 -23.33
CA ARG A 30 -20.01 14.88 -24.67
C ARG A 30 -20.09 16.40 -24.56
N HIS A 31 -19.45 17.10 -25.48
CA HIS A 31 -19.49 18.56 -25.52
C HIS A 31 -20.94 19.07 -25.67
N ALA A 32 -21.29 20.10 -24.90
CA ALA A 32 -22.58 20.76 -25.02
C ALA A 32 -22.70 21.44 -26.39
N ARG A 33 -23.86 21.32 -27.04
CA ARG A 33 -24.17 22.04 -28.28
C ARG A 33 -25.06 23.23 -27.97
N VAL A 34 -24.53 24.43 -28.19
CA VAL A 34 -25.27 25.69 -28.09
C VAL A 34 -25.84 26.03 -29.45
N TRP A 35 -27.16 26.24 -29.53
CA TRP A 35 -27.84 26.65 -30.75
C TRP A 35 -27.72 28.17 -30.95
N LEU A 36 -27.30 28.62 -32.14
CA LEU A 36 -26.95 30.02 -32.41
C LEU A 36 -28.08 30.85 -33.03
N GLY A 37 -29.28 30.28 -33.17
CA GLY A 37 -30.40 30.92 -33.86
C GLY A 37 -30.75 30.26 -35.21
N ARG A 38 -31.91 30.63 -35.76
CA ARG A 38 -32.42 30.10 -37.03
C ARG A 38 -31.43 30.44 -38.16
N GLY A 39 -31.00 29.42 -38.90
CA GLY A 39 -30.02 29.55 -39.98
C GLY A 39 -28.56 29.74 -39.55
N ARG A 40 -28.25 29.77 -38.25
CA ARG A 40 -26.88 29.98 -37.73
C ARG A 40 -26.21 28.71 -37.18
N GLY A 41 -26.91 27.58 -37.20
CA GLY A 41 -26.38 26.29 -36.76
C GLY A 41 -26.20 26.16 -35.25
N SER A 42 -25.25 25.32 -34.85
CA SER A 42 -24.90 25.05 -33.45
C SER A 42 -23.40 24.95 -33.26
N VAL A 43 -22.87 25.51 -32.18
CA VAL A 43 -21.46 25.41 -31.80
C VAL A 43 -21.29 24.43 -30.64
N SER A 44 -20.21 23.64 -30.70
CA SER A 44 -19.78 22.76 -29.62
C SER A 44 -18.95 23.56 -28.63
N VAL A 45 -19.35 23.60 -27.35
CA VAL A 45 -18.61 24.29 -26.29
C VAL A 45 -17.88 23.28 -25.42
N LEU A 46 -16.58 23.50 -25.18
CA LEU A 46 -15.75 22.70 -24.30
C LEU A 46 -15.88 23.21 -22.86
N ALA A 47 -16.50 22.41 -21.98
CA ALA A 47 -16.54 22.68 -20.55
C ALA A 47 -15.20 22.32 -19.88
N GLU A 48 -14.76 23.12 -18.89
CA GLU A 48 -13.55 22.85 -18.11
C GLU A 48 -13.59 21.47 -17.42
N GLU A 49 -14.76 21.07 -16.92
CA GLU A 49 -14.98 19.73 -16.36
C GLU A 49 -14.65 18.61 -17.36
N THR A 50 -14.97 18.79 -18.65
CA THR A 50 -14.61 17.82 -19.70
C THR A 50 -13.09 17.75 -19.91
N VAL A 51 -12.37 18.87 -19.72
CA VAL A 51 -10.90 18.88 -19.73
C VAL A 51 -10.36 18.15 -18.50
N ALA A 52 -10.90 18.41 -17.31
CA ALA A 52 -10.47 17.75 -16.07
C ALA A 52 -10.71 16.23 -16.11
N VAL A 53 -11.90 15.77 -16.53
CA VAL A 53 -12.21 14.33 -16.75
C VAL A 53 -11.24 13.71 -17.76
N ALA A 54 -11.01 14.34 -18.90
CA ALA A 54 -10.09 13.80 -19.91
C ALA A 54 -8.63 13.78 -19.43
N ALA A 55 -8.24 14.74 -18.58
CA ALA A 55 -6.89 14.82 -18.01
C ALA A 55 -6.63 13.68 -17.01
N VAL A 56 -7.56 13.41 -16.09
CA VAL A 56 -7.42 12.30 -15.12
C VAL A 56 -7.51 10.94 -15.81
N LEU A 57 -8.42 10.76 -16.78
CA LEU A 57 -8.46 9.56 -17.62
C LEU A 57 -7.14 9.36 -18.39
N GLY A 58 -6.56 10.44 -18.92
CA GLY A 58 -5.27 10.40 -19.61
C GLY A 58 -4.09 10.03 -18.71
N ARG A 59 -4.00 10.61 -17.49
CA ARG A 59 -2.95 10.26 -16.51
C ARG A 59 -2.95 8.78 -16.13
N HIS A 60 -4.15 8.19 -15.96
CA HIS A 60 -4.31 6.81 -15.49
C HIS A 60 -4.49 5.77 -16.59
N ALA A 61 -4.63 6.18 -17.85
CA ALA A 61 -4.72 5.24 -18.97
C ALA A 61 -3.36 4.60 -19.26
N ARG A 62 -3.36 3.28 -19.48
CA ARG A 62 -2.18 2.52 -19.89
C ARG A 62 -2.56 1.60 -21.04
N SER A 63 -1.71 1.49 -22.06
CA SER A 63 -1.94 0.59 -23.19
C SER A 63 -2.07 -0.86 -22.72
N GLY A 64 -3.00 -1.62 -23.31
CA GLY A 64 -3.29 -3.00 -22.93
C GLY A 64 -3.96 -3.20 -21.55
N ARG A 65 -4.12 -2.16 -20.74
CA ARG A 65 -4.76 -2.25 -19.41
C ARG A 65 -6.27 -2.09 -19.51
N ASP A 66 -7.02 -2.89 -18.75
CA ASP A 66 -8.47 -2.74 -18.61
C ASP A 66 -8.82 -1.35 -18.03
N VAL A 67 -9.78 -0.67 -18.68
CA VAL A 67 -10.21 0.70 -18.33
C VAL A 67 -10.77 0.81 -16.91
N ARG A 68 -11.27 -0.28 -16.32
CA ARG A 68 -11.75 -0.30 -14.94
C ARG A 68 -10.65 0.04 -13.93
N TRP A 69 -9.39 -0.29 -14.23
CA TRP A 69 -8.27 0.17 -13.41
C TRP A 69 -8.06 1.69 -13.47
N THR A 70 -8.29 2.32 -14.63
CA THR A 70 -8.26 3.77 -14.80
C THR A 70 -9.40 4.42 -14.01
N VAL A 71 -10.59 3.81 -13.98
CA VAL A 71 -11.73 4.29 -13.16
C VAL A 71 -11.43 4.22 -11.66
N ILE A 72 -10.83 3.13 -11.16
CA ILE A 72 -10.44 3.00 -9.74
C ILE A 72 -9.39 4.04 -9.36
N ALA A 73 -8.38 4.24 -10.21
CA ALA A 73 -7.33 5.24 -9.98
C ALA A 73 -7.89 6.67 -9.98
N TRP A 74 -8.78 6.99 -10.92
CA TRP A 74 -9.52 8.26 -10.97
C TRP A 74 -10.35 8.45 -9.68
N TYR A 75 -11.12 7.44 -9.26
CA TYR A 75 -11.94 7.54 -8.06
C TYR A 75 -11.12 7.84 -6.79
N ALA A 76 -9.94 7.22 -6.64
CA ALA A 76 -9.02 7.48 -5.53
C ALA A 76 -8.29 8.84 -5.61
N GLU A 77 -8.30 9.51 -6.78
CA GLU A 77 -7.78 10.86 -6.95
C GLU A 77 -8.87 11.93 -6.72
N ALA A 78 -10.11 11.66 -7.11
CA ALA A 78 -11.24 12.61 -7.01
C ALA A 78 -11.56 13.04 -5.57
N GLY A 79 -11.29 12.19 -4.57
CA GLY A 79 -11.47 12.52 -3.15
C GLY A 79 -10.35 13.35 -2.53
N ARG A 80 -9.33 13.77 -3.28
CA ARG A 80 -8.16 14.50 -2.74
C ARG A 80 -8.37 16.01 -2.82
N PRO A 81 -7.92 16.80 -1.82
CA PRO A 81 -7.95 18.25 -1.90
C PRO A 81 -7.07 18.73 -3.08
N ALA A 82 -7.62 19.63 -3.90
CA ALA A 82 -6.87 20.24 -4.99
C ALA A 82 -5.80 21.18 -4.44
N LEU A 83 -4.54 21.00 -4.86
CA LEU A 83 -3.47 21.93 -4.51
C LEU A 83 -3.61 23.25 -5.29
N PRO A 84 -3.08 24.38 -4.76
CA PRO A 84 -3.08 25.65 -5.49
C PRO A 84 -2.51 25.50 -6.91
N GLY A 85 -3.27 25.97 -7.91
CA GLY A 85 -2.90 25.87 -9.33
C GLY A 85 -3.23 24.54 -10.01
N GLN A 86 -3.72 23.53 -9.29
CA GLN A 86 -4.20 22.27 -9.89
C GLN A 86 -5.71 22.32 -10.18
N LEU A 87 -6.13 21.65 -11.25
CA LEU A 87 -7.55 21.42 -11.51
C LEU A 87 -8.11 20.42 -10.51
N ALA A 88 -9.22 20.76 -9.85
CA ALA A 88 -9.97 19.82 -9.04
C ALA A 88 -10.40 18.61 -9.90
N VAL A 89 -10.22 17.41 -9.37
CA VAL A 89 -10.55 16.17 -10.08
C VAL A 89 -12.03 15.86 -9.86
N PRO A 90 -12.88 15.88 -10.89
CA PRO A 90 -14.30 15.62 -10.75
C PRO A 90 -14.55 14.15 -10.37
N GLU A 91 -15.68 13.86 -9.74
CA GLU A 91 -16.06 12.48 -9.39
C GLU A 91 -16.38 11.65 -10.65
N PRO A 92 -15.89 10.40 -10.75
CA PRO A 92 -16.33 9.47 -11.79
C PRO A 92 -17.81 9.07 -11.62
N PRO A 93 -18.50 8.70 -12.71
CA PRO A 93 -19.86 8.16 -12.65
C PRO A 93 -19.95 6.93 -11.73
N TRP A 94 -20.73 7.03 -10.65
CA TRP A 94 -20.84 5.97 -9.64
C TRP A 94 -21.10 4.55 -10.20
N PRO A 95 -21.96 4.33 -11.22
CA PRO A 95 -22.14 3.00 -11.80
C PRO A 95 -20.84 2.38 -12.35
N ALA A 96 -19.96 3.19 -12.94
CA ALA A 96 -18.67 2.73 -13.45
C ALA A 96 -17.66 2.44 -12.32
N VAL A 97 -17.69 3.24 -11.24
CA VAL A 97 -16.88 2.99 -10.03
C VAL A 97 -17.26 1.64 -9.42
N ARG A 98 -18.55 1.42 -9.15
CA ARG A 98 -19.05 0.19 -8.56
C ARG A 98 -18.76 -1.04 -9.44
N GLU A 99 -18.96 -0.94 -10.75
CA GLU A 99 -18.59 -2.04 -11.66
C GLU A 99 -17.08 -2.35 -11.58
N ALA A 100 -16.24 -1.31 -11.60
CA ALA A 100 -14.80 -1.48 -11.54
C ALA A 100 -14.31 -2.10 -10.22
N LEU A 101 -14.83 -1.64 -9.07
CA LEU A 101 -14.49 -2.18 -7.75
C LEU A 101 -14.91 -3.65 -7.62
N VAL A 102 -16.16 -3.97 -7.96
CA VAL A 102 -16.68 -5.36 -7.92
C VAL A 102 -15.91 -6.29 -8.86
N TRP A 103 -15.59 -5.82 -10.08
CA TRP A 103 -14.76 -6.57 -11.03
C TRP A 103 -13.35 -6.84 -10.50
N ALA A 104 -12.72 -5.83 -9.89
CA ALA A 104 -11.36 -5.93 -9.37
C ALA A 104 -11.30 -6.85 -8.13
N MET A 105 -12.26 -6.74 -7.21
CA MET A 105 -12.34 -7.62 -6.03
C MET A 105 -12.46 -9.09 -6.44
N ARG A 106 -13.39 -9.42 -7.36
CA ARG A 106 -13.56 -10.78 -7.94
C ARG A 106 -12.31 -11.33 -8.62
N ARG A 107 -11.39 -10.47 -9.05
CA ARG A 107 -10.12 -10.85 -9.69
C ARG A 107 -8.92 -10.73 -8.75
N SER A 108 -9.13 -10.31 -7.51
CA SER A 108 -8.07 -10.19 -6.52
C SER A 108 -7.57 -11.56 -6.07
N THR A 109 -6.32 -11.60 -5.62
CA THR A 109 -5.74 -12.83 -5.04
C THR A 109 -6.34 -13.14 -3.68
N ALA A 110 -6.65 -12.13 -2.87
CA ALA A 110 -7.28 -12.31 -1.57
C ALA A 110 -8.67 -12.97 -1.70
N GLN A 111 -9.53 -12.49 -2.61
CA GLN A 111 -10.84 -13.09 -2.86
C GLN A 111 -10.73 -14.56 -3.28
N ARG A 112 -9.78 -14.91 -4.18
CA ARG A 112 -9.56 -16.31 -4.57
C ARG A 112 -9.08 -17.19 -3.41
N LEU A 113 -8.28 -16.65 -2.49
CA LEU A 113 -7.88 -17.40 -1.29
C LEU A 113 -9.06 -17.60 -0.34
N VAL A 114 -9.92 -16.60 -0.13
CA VAL A 114 -11.17 -16.73 0.65
C VAL A 114 -12.12 -17.75 0.02
N GLU A 115 -12.28 -17.72 -1.31
CA GLU A 115 -13.08 -18.72 -2.05
C GLU A 115 -12.50 -20.13 -1.93
N SER A 116 -11.17 -20.28 -2.07
CA SER A 116 -10.47 -21.56 -1.91
C SER A 116 -10.62 -22.11 -0.49
N ALA A 117 -10.50 -21.26 0.52
CA ALA A 117 -10.68 -21.64 1.92
C ALA A 117 -12.13 -22.04 2.23
N ARG A 118 -13.13 -21.32 1.72
CA ARG A 118 -14.55 -21.68 1.83
C ARG A 118 -14.90 -23.01 1.15
N THR A 119 -14.16 -23.40 0.12
CA THR A 119 -14.27 -24.74 -0.48
C THR A 119 -13.62 -25.80 0.41
N ALA A 120 -12.38 -25.58 0.86
CA ALA A 120 -11.65 -26.52 1.73
C ALA A 120 -12.33 -26.73 3.10
N ALA A 121 -13.01 -25.71 3.65
CA ALA A 121 -13.82 -25.80 4.87
C ALA A 121 -14.96 -26.84 4.80
N ARG A 122 -15.38 -27.23 3.59
CA ARG A 122 -16.42 -28.23 3.33
C ARG A 122 -15.85 -29.56 2.84
N GLY A 123 -14.53 -29.67 2.82
CA GLY A 123 -13.77 -30.77 2.26
C GLY A 123 -13.25 -31.74 3.31
N SER A 124 -12.25 -32.55 2.94
CA SER A 124 -11.46 -33.34 3.88
C SER A 124 -10.31 -32.55 4.51
N GLU A 125 -9.69 -33.12 5.55
CA GLU A 125 -8.46 -32.62 6.17
C GLU A 125 -7.34 -32.41 5.12
N GLU A 126 -7.22 -33.31 4.13
CA GLU A 126 -6.24 -33.15 3.05
C GLU A 126 -6.53 -31.93 2.15
N GLU A 127 -7.79 -31.53 1.99
CA GLU A 127 -8.17 -30.32 1.26
C GLU A 127 -7.89 -29.04 2.07
N GLN A 128 -8.01 -29.09 3.40
CA GLN A 128 -7.58 -28.01 4.30
C GLN A 128 -6.05 -27.82 4.27
N ASP A 129 -5.28 -28.91 4.34
CA ASP A 129 -3.81 -28.89 4.24
C ASP A 129 -3.32 -28.40 2.87
N ALA A 130 -3.99 -28.83 1.80
CA ALA A 130 -3.73 -28.33 0.45
C ALA A 130 -3.98 -26.81 0.35
N PHE A 131 -5.04 -26.30 0.99
CA PHE A 131 -5.29 -24.87 1.09
C PHE A 131 -4.16 -24.15 1.84
N TYR A 132 -3.75 -24.60 3.04
CA TYR A 132 -2.69 -23.95 3.81
C TYR A 132 -1.36 -23.91 3.04
N THR A 133 -1.05 -24.97 2.29
CA THR A 133 0.13 -25.07 1.43
C THR A 133 0.08 -24.06 0.27
N GLU A 134 -1.04 -23.97 -0.45
CA GLU A 134 -1.20 -23.03 -1.56
C GLU A 134 -1.28 -21.57 -1.07
N ALA A 135 -2.00 -21.30 0.02
CA ALA A 135 -2.07 -19.99 0.64
C ALA A 135 -0.67 -19.53 1.11
N GLY A 136 0.10 -20.43 1.74
CA GLY A 136 1.50 -20.21 2.08
C GLY A 136 2.37 -19.88 0.86
N ARG A 137 2.17 -20.55 -0.28
CA ARG A 137 2.87 -20.26 -1.53
C ARG A 137 2.47 -18.91 -2.15
N VAL A 138 1.19 -18.57 -2.09
CA VAL A 138 0.64 -17.33 -2.67
C VAL A 138 1.03 -16.10 -1.85
N VAL A 139 0.81 -16.12 -0.53
CA VAL A 139 1.25 -15.06 0.39
C VAL A 139 2.77 -15.03 0.49
N GLY A 140 3.42 -16.20 0.41
CA GLY A 140 4.89 -16.36 0.34
C GLY A 140 5.56 -15.68 -0.85
N ARG A 141 4.82 -15.29 -1.90
CA ARG A 141 5.30 -14.49 -3.03
C ARG A 141 4.95 -13.00 -2.93
N GLY A 142 4.09 -12.63 -1.99
CA GLY A 142 3.76 -11.24 -1.67
C GLY A 142 4.78 -10.60 -0.73
N HIS A 143 4.69 -9.28 -0.57
CA HIS A 143 5.29 -8.59 0.58
C HIS A 143 4.37 -8.75 1.79
N ALA A 144 4.90 -8.99 2.98
CA ALA A 144 4.12 -9.09 4.23
C ALA A 144 3.70 -7.72 4.80
N GLY A 145 3.48 -6.74 3.92
CA GLY A 145 3.41 -5.32 4.25
C GLY A 145 4.77 -4.66 4.46
N PRO A 146 4.80 -3.39 4.90
CA PRO A 146 6.03 -2.68 5.19
C PRO A 146 6.70 -3.22 6.47
N ALA A 147 8.03 -3.08 6.52
CA ALA A 147 8.76 -3.26 7.77
C ALA A 147 8.42 -2.15 8.77
N HIS A 148 8.63 -2.42 10.06
CA HIS A 148 8.47 -1.41 11.12
C HIS A 148 9.45 -0.24 10.88
N PRO A 149 9.05 1.04 11.04
CA PRO A 149 9.92 2.19 10.77
C PRO A 149 11.26 2.15 11.50
N GLU A 150 11.29 1.72 12.76
CA GLU A 150 12.56 1.56 13.50
C GLU A 150 13.52 0.53 12.86
N VAL A 151 12.99 -0.55 12.29
CA VAL A 151 13.81 -1.53 11.55
C VAL A 151 14.32 -0.92 10.25
N MET A 152 13.47 -0.20 9.51
CA MET A 152 13.87 0.53 8.29
C MET A 152 14.95 1.57 8.59
N ARG A 153 14.78 2.33 9.69
CA ARG A 153 15.70 3.37 10.15
C ARG A 153 17.05 2.80 10.51
N ARG A 154 17.08 1.71 11.28
CA ARG A 154 18.30 0.98 11.64
C ARG A 154 19.09 0.57 10.40
N ILE A 155 18.43 0.01 9.39
CA ILE A 155 19.06 -0.41 8.12
C ILE A 155 19.54 0.78 7.29
N LEU A 156 18.85 1.92 7.36
CA LEU A 156 19.24 3.14 6.64
C LEU A 156 20.46 3.82 7.28
N GLU A 157 20.58 3.78 8.61
CA GLU A 157 21.71 4.32 9.38
C GLU A 157 22.92 3.36 9.44
N ASP A 158 22.64 2.05 9.42
CA ASP A 158 23.60 0.96 9.35
C ASP A 158 23.25 -0.05 8.23
N PRO A 159 23.84 0.10 7.03
CA PRO A 159 23.60 -0.78 5.88
C PRO A 159 23.99 -2.24 6.10
N ASP A 160 24.81 -2.53 7.10
CA ASP A 160 25.27 -3.89 7.44
C ASP A 160 24.32 -4.57 8.45
N ALA A 161 23.29 -3.88 8.95
CA ALA A 161 22.31 -4.42 9.87
C ALA A 161 21.40 -5.48 9.21
N GLU A 162 21.41 -6.70 9.74
CA GLU A 162 20.58 -7.79 9.22
C GLU A 162 19.07 -7.52 9.35
N LEU A 163 18.34 -7.92 8.30
CA LEU A 163 16.88 -8.02 8.28
C LEU A 163 16.45 -9.35 8.92
N ASP A 164 15.59 -9.31 9.95
CA ASP A 164 14.94 -10.52 10.47
C ASP A 164 13.94 -11.07 9.44
N GLN A 165 14.43 -11.93 8.55
CA GLN A 165 13.60 -12.67 7.60
C GLN A 165 12.65 -13.66 8.29
N GLY A 166 12.88 -13.98 9.57
CA GLY A 166 11.98 -14.79 10.39
C GLY A 166 10.69 -14.04 10.72
N GLU A 167 10.79 -12.75 11.00
CA GLU A 167 9.63 -11.86 11.27
C GLU A 167 8.70 -11.73 10.07
N ASP A 168 9.25 -11.42 8.89
CA ASP A 168 8.48 -11.36 7.65
C ASP A 168 7.81 -12.74 7.35
N ARG A 169 8.51 -13.85 7.60
CA ARG A 169 7.92 -15.20 7.52
C ARG A 169 6.81 -15.45 8.56
N ARG A 170 6.95 -14.95 9.80
CA ARG A 170 5.88 -15.00 10.82
C ARG A 170 4.64 -14.25 10.33
N ARG A 171 4.78 -13.00 9.87
CA ARG A 171 3.68 -12.16 9.36
C ARG A 171 2.93 -12.81 8.19
N ARG A 172 3.63 -13.44 7.25
CA ARG A 172 3.00 -14.19 6.14
C ARG A 172 2.15 -15.36 6.64
N ARG A 173 2.63 -16.12 7.65
CA ARG A 173 1.83 -17.21 8.27
C ARG A 173 0.63 -16.66 9.06
N GLY A 174 0.79 -15.54 9.75
CA GLY A 174 -0.31 -14.83 10.41
C GLY A 174 -1.40 -14.44 9.41
N ALA A 175 -1.02 -13.80 8.30
CA ALA A 175 -1.96 -13.43 7.24
C ALA A 175 -2.68 -14.63 6.60
N VAL A 176 -2.01 -15.78 6.42
CA VAL A 176 -2.66 -17.02 5.98
C VAL A 176 -3.67 -17.53 7.01
N SER A 177 -3.34 -17.50 8.30
CA SER A 177 -4.26 -17.94 9.37
C SER A 177 -5.46 -17.00 9.51
N MET A 178 -5.29 -15.69 9.27
CA MET A 178 -6.41 -14.74 9.19
C MET A 178 -7.35 -15.04 8.01
N VAL A 179 -6.80 -15.35 6.83
CA VAL A 179 -7.63 -15.73 5.66
C VAL A 179 -8.37 -17.05 5.92
N ALA A 180 -7.73 -18.01 6.58
CA ALA A 180 -8.39 -19.24 7.02
C ALA A 180 -9.55 -18.92 7.98
N ALA A 181 -9.34 -18.11 9.02
CA ALA A 181 -10.36 -17.77 10.00
C ALA A 181 -11.59 -17.06 9.39
N THR A 182 -11.35 -16.13 8.45
CA THR A 182 -12.43 -15.42 7.72
C THR A 182 -13.25 -16.33 6.79
N ALA A 183 -12.72 -17.50 6.41
CA ALA A 183 -13.30 -18.31 5.33
C ALA A 183 -13.74 -19.71 5.75
N MET A 184 -13.12 -20.28 6.79
CA MET A 184 -13.39 -21.59 7.37
C MET A 184 -14.17 -21.49 8.69
N GLY A 185 -14.01 -20.38 9.42
CA GLY A 185 -14.44 -20.25 10.82
C GLY A 185 -13.22 -20.05 11.72
N ALA A 186 -13.43 -19.46 12.90
CA ALA A 186 -12.36 -19.25 13.85
C ALA A 186 -11.98 -20.57 14.53
N GLY A 187 -12.97 -21.44 14.82
CA GLY A 187 -12.78 -22.75 15.44
C GLY A 187 -11.88 -23.68 14.62
N GLU A 188 -12.01 -23.66 13.30
CA GLU A 188 -11.17 -24.46 12.38
C GLU A 188 -9.69 -24.04 12.37
N VAL A 189 -9.36 -22.81 12.82
CA VAL A 189 -7.97 -22.34 12.94
C VAL A 189 -7.38 -22.64 14.31
N GLY A 190 -8.23 -22.71 15.34
CA GLY A 190 -7.84 -22.77 16.75
C GLY A 190 -7.46 -21.40 17.31
N GLY A 191 -7.90 -21.13 18.54
CA GLY A 191 -7.84 -19.81 19.16
C GLY A 191 -6.43 -19.35 19.51
N GLU A 192 -5.58 -20.25 20.01
CA GLU A 192 -4.16 -19.97 20.22
C GLU A 192 -3.47 -19.51 18.92
N ARG A 193 -3.68 -20.26 17.82
CA ARG A 193 -3.11 -19.94 16.50
C ARG A 193 -3.65 -18.64 15.91
N LEU A 194 -4.94 -18.35 16.12
CA LEU A 194 -5.55 -17.11 15.66
C LEU A 194 -5.05 -15.91 16.48
N VAL A 195 -4.88 -16.06 17.80
CA VAL A 195 -4.27 -15.02 18.65
C VAL A 195 -2.81 -14.79 18.30
N ASP A 196 -2.01 -15.83 18.08
CA ASP A 196 -0.62 -15.71 17.61
C ASP A 196 -0.54 -14.98 16.25
N ALA A 197 -1.47 -15.28 15.34
CA ALA A 197 -1.57 -14.61 14.05
C ALA A 197 -1.90 -13.12 14.19
N LEU A 198 -2.86 -12.77 15.05
CA LEU A 198 -3.22 -11.39 15.36
C LEU A 198 -2.06 -10.65 16.05
N ALA A 199 -1.41 -11.28 17.03
CA ALA A 199 -0.27 -10.73 17.76
C ALA A 199 0.93 -10.42 16.86
N THR A 200 1.15 -11.26 15.85
CA THR A 200 2.17 -11.06 14.82
C THR A 200 1.82 -9.89 13.87
N LEU A 201 0.53 -9.65 13.61
CA LEU A 201 0.06 -8.63 12.66
C LEU A 201 -0.23 -7.27 13.31
N MET A 202 -0.47 -7.23 14.61
CA MET A 202 -0.79 -6.05 15.42
C MET A 202 0.03 -6.07 16.73
N PRO A 203 1.37 -5.90 16.63
CA PRO A 203 2.22 -5.80 17.81
C PRO A 203 1.87 -4.53 18.59
N GLY A 204 1.75 -4.65 19.92
CA GLY A 204 1.46 -3.52 20.83
C GLY A 204 0.20 -3.68 21.68
N LEU A 205 -0.74 -4.55 21.28
CA LEU A 205 -1.91 -4.90 22.10
C LEU A 205 -1.59 -5.93 23.18
N ASP A 206 -2.43 -5.97 24.24
CA ASP A 206 -2.32 -6.93 25.36
C ASP A 206 -2.85 -8.33 24.98
N TRP A 207 -2.11 -9.00 24.10
CA TRP A 207 -2.43 -10.33 23.61
C TRP A 207 -2.58 -11.43 24.68
N PRO A 208 -1.88 -11.41 25.83
CA PRO A 208 -2.14 -12.34 26.93
C PRO A 208 -3.58 -12.31 27.47
N SER A 209 -4.20 -11.12 27.57
CA SER A 209 -5.62 -11.00 27.96
C SER A 209 -6.52 -11.59 26.87
N VAL A 210 -6.28 -11.21 25.60
CA VAL A 210 -7.04 -11.70 24.45
C VAL A 210 -6.90 -13.22 24.27
N ALA A 211 -5.74 -13.80 24.61
CA ALA A 211 -5.48 -15.25 24.61
C ALA A 211 -6.24 -15.99 25.73
N ALA A 212 -6.53 -15.33 26.86
CA ALA A 212 -7.39 -15.90 27.89
C ALA A 212 -8.85 -15.91 27.44
N ASP A 213 -9.33 -14.78 26.90
CA ASP A 213 -10.69 -14.65 26.35
C ASP A 213 -10.94 -15.64 25.20
N ALA A 214 -9.96 -15.81 24.32
CA ALA A 214 -10.01 -16.78 23.21
C ALA A 214 -10.25 -18.21 23.70
N ARG A 215 -9.40 -18.68 24.64
CA ARG A 215 -9.50 -20.03 25.20
C ARG A 215 -10.81 -20.22 25.96
N GLN A 216 -11.28 -19.22 26.70
CA GLN A 216 -12.57 -19.28 27.38
C GLN A 216 -13.73 -19.42 26.36
N ALA A 217 -13.67 -18.72 25.22
CA ALA A 217 -14.67 -18.85 24.17
C ALA A 217 -14.59 -20.19 23.42
N GLU A 218 -13.40 -20.79 23.28
CA GLU A 218 -13.24 -22.19 22.80
C GLU A 218 -13.85 -23.20 23.78
N GLU A 219 -13.52 -23.10 25.08
CA GLU A 219 -14.06 -23.96 26.14
C GLU A 219 -15.59 -23.87 26.26
N ALA A 220 -16.17 -22.70 25.97
CA ALA A 220 -17.61 -22.47 25.93
C ALA A 220 -18.29 -22.92 24.62
N GLY A 221 -17.54 -23.20 23.55
CA GLY A 221 -18.08 -23.47 22.21
C GLY A 221 -18.65 -22.23 21.51
N GLU A 222 -18.25 -21.03 21.92
CA GLU A 222 -18.70 -19.74 21.40
C GLU A 222 -17.68 -19.09 20.44
N PHE A 223 -16.56 -19.77 20.17
CA PHE A 223 -15.39 -19.20 19.49
C PHE A 223 -15.64 -18.65 18.07
N ASP A 224 -16.51 -19.28 17.28
CA ASP A 224 -16.88 -18.73 15.96
C ASP A 224 -17.64 -17.40 16.04
N GLY A 225 -18.27 -17.09 17.18
CA GLY A 225 -18.87 -15.79 17.47
C GLY A 225 -17.90 -14.77 18.08
N TRP A 226 -16.75 -15.22 18.59
CA TRP A 226 -15.76 -14.37 19.28
C TRP A 226 -15.07 -13.40 18.32
N ILE A 227 -14.73 -13.86 17.11
CA ILE A 227 -14.22 -13.00 16.02
C ILE A 227 -15.20 -12.98 14.85
N ARG A 228 -15.89 -11.84 14.68
CA ARG A 228 -16.77 -11.55 13.53
C ARG A 228 -16.07 -11.51 12.17
N ALA A 229 -14.77 -11.81 12.09
CA ALA A 229 -14.04 -11.82 10.83
C ALA A 229 -14.52 -12.92 9.85
N GLY A 230 -15.26 -13.93 10.33
CA GLY A 230 -15.93 -14.93 9.47
C GLY A 230 -17.10 -14.38 8.64
N ASP A 231 -17.80 -13.36 9.15
CA ASP A 231 -18.95 -12.73 8.49
C ASP A 231 -18.56 -11.66 7.45
N LEU A 232 -17.26 -11.39 7.30
CA LEU A 232 -16.79 -10.44 6.30
C LEU A 232 -16.96 -11.04 4.89
N ASP A 233 -17.93 -10.52 4.15
CA ASP A 233 -18.00 -10.65 2.70
C ASP A 233 -17.54 -9.35 2.02
N PRO A 234 -16.24 -9.22 1.68
CA PRO A 234 -15.71 -8.09 0.92
C PRO A 234 -16.49 -7.77 -0.36
N LEU A 235 -17.04 -8.78 -1.02
CA LEU A 235 -17.77 -8.59 -2.26
C LEU A 235 -19.18 -8.05 -1.99
N GLY A 236 -19.89 -8.62 -1.03
CA GLY A 236 -21.19 -8.16 -0.56
C GLY A 236 -21.15 -6.71 -0.05
N LEU A 237 -20.13 -6.35 0.74
CA LEU A 237 -19.92 -4.97 1.22
C LEU A 237 -19.76 -3.98 0.04
N LEU A 238 -18.91 -4.29 -0.94
CA LEU A 238 -18.73 -3.45 -2.13
C LEU A 238 -19.97 -3.38 -3.03
N GLN A 239 -20.84 -4.39 -3.01
CA GLN A 239 -22.08 -4.44 -3.79
C GLN A 239 -23.22 -3.67 -3.11
N ALA A 240 -23.30 -3.72 -1.78
CA ALA A 240 -24.31 -3.03 -0.98
C ALA A 240 -24.03 -1.53 -0.85
N ALA A 241 -22.75 -1.14 -0.75
CA ALA A 241 -22.35 0.23 -0.48
C ALA A 241 -22.92 1.25 -1.47
N GLY A 242 -23.47 2.34 -0.92
CA GLY A 242 -23.89 3.53 -1.65
C GLY A 242 -22.73 4.44 -2.08
N PRO A 243 -23.01 5.46 -2.91
CA PRO A 243 -21.99 6.42 -3.34
C PRO A 243 -21.42 7.25 -2.17
N GLU A 244 -22.25 7.59 -1.18
CA GLU A 244 -21.85 8.36 0.01
C GLU A 244 -20.98 7.51 0.96
N GLU A 245 -21.39 6.27 1.23
CA GLU A 245 -20.62 5.31 2.05
C GLU A 245 -19.25 5.02 1.42
N MET A 246 -19.18 4.83 0.10
CA MET A 246 -17.91 4.63 -0.58
C MET A 246 -17.04 5.90 -0.58
N ALA A 247 -17.65 7.09 -0.67
CA ALA A 247 -16.90 8.35 -0.57
C ALA A 247 -16.31 8.54 0.84
N ALA A 248 -17.05 8.16 1.89
CA ALA A 248 -16.55 8.12 3.27
C ALA A 248 -15.45 7.08 3.46
N ALA A 249 -15.62 5.85 2.96
CA ALA A 249 -14.59 4.81 2.99
C ALA A 249 -13.31 5.23 2.24
N ARG A 250 -13.44 5.98 1.14
CA ARG A 250 -12.30 6.58 0.41
C ARG A 250 -11.61 7.68 1.21
N HIS A 251 -12.35 8.54 1.90
CA HIS A 251 -11.77 9.55 2.81
C HIS A 251 -10.98 8.87 3.93
N ALA A 252 -11.60 7.90 4.62
CA ALA A 252 -10.94 7.11 5.65
C ALA A 252 -9.66 6.42 5.13
N ALA A 253 -9.72 5.76 3.98
CA ALA A 253 -8.55 5.14 3.36
C ALA A 253 -7.44 6.16 3.01
N ALA A 254 -7.80 7.38 2.61
CA ALA A 254 -6.85 8.45 2.32
C ALA A 254 -6.21 9.03 3.61
N VAL A 255 -6.99 9.20 4.69
CA VAL A 255 -6.50 9.61 6.01
C VAL A 255 -5.51 8.58 6.55
N LEU A 256 -5.90 7.30 6.59
CA LEU A 256 -5.05 6.23 7.09
C LEU A 256 -3.78 6.07 6.25
N ALA A 257 -3.86 6.15 4.91
CA ALA A 257 -2.68 6.13 4.05
C ALA A 257 -1.79 7.37 4.21
N GLY A 258 -2.35 8.55 4.47
CA GLY A 258 -1.58 9.76 4.75
C GLY A 258 -0.77 9.63 6.05
N ILE A 259 -1.41 9.13 7.11
CA ILE A 259 -0.79 8.92 8.42
C ILE A 259 0.22 7.78 8.38
N GLY A 260 -0.11 6.68 7.71
CA GLY A 260 0.82 5.58 7.44
C GLY A 260 2.02 6.04 6.62
N GLY A 261 1.82 6.99 5.70
CA GLY A 261 2.89 7.65 4.96
C GLY A 261 3.84 8.40 5.88
N LEU A 262 3.33 9.26 6.77
CA LEU A 262 4.14 9.98 7.77
C LEU A 262 4.92 9.00 8.67
N TYR A 263 4.26 7.94 9.14
CA TYR A 263 4.86 6.91 9.97
C TYR A 263 5.98 6.14 9.26
N LEU A 264 5.79 5.73 8.00
CA LEU A 264 6.84 5.09 7.19
C LEU A 264 7.98 6.05 6.82
N MET A 265 7.69 7.33 6.57
CA MET A 265 8.73 8.34 6.28
C MET A 265 9.64 8.57 7.49
N HIS A 266 9.17 8.39 8.73
CA HIS A 266 10.05 8.39 9.91
C HIS A 266 11.13 7.29 9.82
N GLY A 267 10.76 6.10 9.34
CA GLY A 267 11.69 5.01 9.04
C GLY A 267 12.66 5.30 7.90
N LEU A 268 12.32 6.27 7.05
CA LEU A 268 13.18 6.82 5.98
C LEU A 268 13.91 8.10 6.43
N GLY A 269 14.18 8.24 7.74
CA GLY A 269 14.98 9.35 8.27
C GLY A 269 14.30 10.72 8.19
N MET A 270 12.97 10.78 8.09
CA MET A 270 12.25 12.06 8.19
C MET A 270 12.54 12.72 9.55
N PRO A 271 12.91 14.01 9.58
CA PRO A 271 13.15 14.74 10.82
C PRO A 271 11.94 14.66 11.76
N ASP A 272 12.18 14.29 13.01
CA ASP A 272 11.12 14.19 14.01
C ASP A 272 10.80 15.57 14.60
N ASN A 273 9.54 15.78 14.98
CA ASN A 273 9.09 16.93 15.75
C ASN A 273 8.05 16.47 16.78
N PRO A 274 7.67 17.26 17.78
CA PRO A 274 6.80 16.77 18.85
C PRO A 274 5.43 16.29 18.37
N ALA A 275 4.91 16.85 17.27
CA ALA A 275 3.64 16.42 16.69
C ALA A 275 3.75 15.05 15.99
N LEU A 276 4.82 14.81 15.23
CA LEU A 276 5.13 13.52 14.62
C LEU A 276 5.47 12.45 15.67
N ALA A 277 6.19 12.83 16.73
CA ALA A 277 6.50 11.96 17.85
C ALA A 277 5.23 11.55 18.63
N ARG A 278 4.30 12.48 18.90
CA ARG A 278 3.00 12.16 19.52
C ARG A 278 2.16 11.26 18.63
N LEU A 279 2.08 11.56 17.32
CA LEU A 279 1.35 10.72 16.36
C LEU A 279 1.92 9.29 16.31
N ARG A 280 3.25 9.15 16.33
CA ARG A 280 3.92 7.85 16.42
C ARG A 280 3.58 7.13 17.71
N ALA A 281 3.73 7.77 18.87
CA ALA A 281 3.40 7.17 20.17
C ALA A 281 1.96 6.63 20.19
N VAL A 282 0.99 7.43 19.72
CA VAL A 282 -0.43 7.03 19.61
C VAL A 282 -0.64 5.81 18.70
N LEU A 283 0.13 5.67 17.62
CA LEU A 283 0.05 4.50 16.72
C LEU A 283 0.67 3.24 17.32
N GLU A 284 1.76 3.36 18.09
CA GLU A 284 2.39 2.21 18.77
C GLU A 284 1.60 1.77 20.01
N GLU A 285 1.14 2.73 20.83
CA GLU A 285 0.33 2.47 22.04
C GLU A 285 -1.03 1.82 21.71
N SER A 286 -1.56 2.04 20.50
CA SER A 286 -2.76 1.37 20.02
C SER A 286 -2.48 0.02 19.33
N GLY A 287 -1.22 -0.30 19.01
CA GLY A 287 -0.85 -1.49 18.23
C GLY A 287 -1.34 -1.51 16.78
N LEU A 288 -1.85 -0.37 16.28
CA LEU A 288 -2.46 -0.23 14.95
C LEU A 288 -1.48 0.28 13.88
N SER A 289 -0.23 0.58 14.27
CA SER A 289 0.80 1.16 13.42
C SER A 289 1.02 0.39 12.11
N LEU A 290 1.04 -0.95 12.15
CA LEU A 290 1.16 -1.78 10.94
C LEU A 290 -0.08 -1.75 10.03
N ILE A 291 -1.29 -1.69 10.57
CA ILE A 291 -2.54 -1.57 9.78
C ILE A 291 -2.54 -0.24 9.02
N VAL A 292 -2.20 0.84 9.72
CA VAL A 292 -2.14 2.18 9.14
C VAL A 292 -1.02 2.27 8.09
N ALA A 293 0.16 1.72 8.37
CA ALA A 293 1.27 1.63 7.42
C ALA A 293 0.92 0.82 6.15
N GLN A 294 0.15 -0.26 6.29
CA GLN A 294 -0.29 -1.12 5.19
C GLN A 294 -1.26 -0.41 4.22
N MET A 295 -1.94 0.65 4.64
CA MET A 295 -2.78 1.46 3.75
C MET A 295 -1.99 2.17 2.65
N VAL A 296 -0.70 2.48 2.88
CA VAL A 296 0.18 3.16 1.91
C VAL A 296 0.38 2.34 0.61
N PRO A 297 0.94 1.12 0.62
CA PRO A 297 1.13 0.33 -0.60
C PRO A 297 -0.20 -0.04 -1.26
N MET A 298 -1.29 -0.13 -0.49
CA MET A 298 -2.63 -0.36 -1.03
C MET A 298 -3.13 0.86 -1.82
N MET A 299 -3.05 2.07 -1.26
CA MET A 299 -3.55 3.30 -1.91
C MET A 299 -2.68 3.82 -3.05
N ILE A 300 -1.44 3.33 -3.19
CA ILE A 300 -0.57 3.60 -4.36
C ILE A 300 -1.03 2.82 -5.61
N ASN A 301 -1.61 1.63 -5.44
CA ASN A 301 -1.90 0.72 -6.55
C ASN A 301 -3.41 0.53 -6.77
N PRO A 302 -3.94 0.62 -8.01
CA PRO A 302 -5.37 0.42 -8.27
C PRO A 302 -5.94 -0.92 -7.79
N SER A 303 -5.13 -1.98 -7.71
CA SER A 303 -5.52 -3.27 -7.12
C SER A 303 -5.61 -3.23 -5.59
N GLY A 304 -4.77 -2.45 -4.93
CA GLY A 304 -4.78 -2.28 -3.48
C GLY A 304 -5.89 -1.35 -2.99
N ILE A 305 -6.22 -0.30 -3.77
CA ILE A 305 -7.30 0.65 -3.46
C ILE A 305 -8.61 -0.08 -3.15
N VAL A 306 -8.96 -1.14 -3.89
CA VAL A 306 -10.20 -1.90 -3.67
C VAL A 306 -10.21 -2.59 -2.30
N HIS A 307 -9.06 -3.12 -1.85
CA HIS A 307 -8.93 -3.71 -0.51
C HIS A 307 -8.96 -2.65 0.59
N ALA A 308 -8.26 -1.51 0.41
CA ALA A 308 -8.31 -0.39 1.35
C ALA A 308 -9.74 0.16 1.53
N LEU A 309 -10.47 0.35 0.43
CA LEU A 309 -11.88 0.77 0.46
C LEU A 309 -12.76 -0.26 1.19
N THR A 310 -12.57 -1.55 0.92
CA THR A 310 -13.35 -2.61 1.59
C THR A 310 -13.06 -2.65 3.09
N MET A 311 -11.79 -2.50 3.50
CA MET A 311 -11.44 -2.39 4.92
C MET A 311 -12.09 -1.17 5.56
N CYS A 312 -12.12 -0.03 4.87
CA CYS A 312 -12.71 1.22 5.39
C CYS A 312 -14.26 1.26 5.32
N LEU A 313 -14.92 0.23 4.78
CA LEU A 313 -16.35 0.00 4.96
C LEU A 313 -16.67 -0.68 6.32
N ALA A 314 -15.68 -1.27 6.99
CA ALA A 314 -15.86 -1.77 8.36
C ALA A 314 -15.96 -0.58 9.33
N PRO A 315 -17.02 -0.49 10.17
CA PRO A 315 -17.23 0.64 11.08
C PRO A 315 -16.05 0.92 12.01
N GLU A 316 -15.33 -0.12 12.43
CA GLU A 316 -14.18 -0.05 13.32
C GLU A 316 -12.99 0.67 12.66
N ILE A 317 -12.76 0.41 11.37
CA ILE A 317 -11.69 1.03 10.58
C ILE A 317 -12.04 2.46 10.20
N ALA A 318 -13.33 2.74 9.93
CA ALA A 318 -13.83 4.10 9.74
C ALA A 318 -13.70 4.94 11.04
N ALA A 319 -14.01 4.36 12.20
CA ALA A 319 -13.85 5.00 13.49
C ALA A 319 -12.36 5.27 13.82
N LEU A 320 -11.47 4.32 13.53
CA LEU A 320 -10.02 4.49 13.61
C LEU A 320 -9.54 5.69 12.78
N ALA A 321 -10.01 5.82 11.54
CA ALA A 321 -9.66 6.95 10.68
C ALA A 321 -10.13 8.29 11.27
N GLY A 322 -11.38 8.36 11.76
CA GLY A 322 -11.92 9.58 12.39
C GLY A 322 -11.22 9.97 13.69
N TRP A 323 -10.80 9.00 14.52
CA TRP A 323 -10.00 9.26 15.71
C TRP A 323 -8.58 9.74 15.36
N LEU A 324 -7.92 9.14 14.38
CA LEU A 324 -6.61 9.60 13.94
C LEU A 324 -6.69 10.99 13.28
N GLU A 325 -7.77 11.29 12.55
CA GLU A 325 -8.03 12.64 12.01
C GLU A 325 -8.23 13.68 13.14
N SER A 326 -8.90 13.33 14.24
CA SER A 326 -9.02 14.25 15.39
C SER A 326 -7.68 14.48 16.10
N VAL A 327 -6.83 13.45 16.23
CA VAL A 327 -5.46 13.58 16.75
C VAL A 327 -4.63 14.53 15.87
N LEU A 328 -4.76 14.47 14.54
CA LEU A 328 -4.11 15.43 13.64
C LEU A 328 -4.67 16.85 13.81
N ALA A 329 -5.98 17.01 13.94
CA ALA A 329 -6.64 18.31 14.12
C ALA A 329 -6.22 18.99 15.44
N GLU A 330 -6.13 18.24 16.53
CA GLU A 330 -5.54 18.72 17.80
C GLU A 330 -4.12 19.25 17.59
N GLN A 331 -3.27 18.49 16.88
CA GLN A 331 -1.88 18.89 16.62
C GLN A 331 -1.77 20.12 15.73
N ALA A 332 -2.65 20.29 14.75
CA ALA A 332 -2.72 21.52 13.96
C ALA A 332 -3.03 22.75 14.84
N GLY A 333 -3.91 22.59 15.84
CA GLY A 333 -4.27 23.65 16.80
C GLY A 333 -3.13 24.11 17.73
N THR A 334 -2.10 23.28 17.94
CA THR A 334 -0.93 23.64 18.79
C THR A 334 0.00 24.68 18.16
N GLY A 335 -0.15 24.94 16.86
CA GLY A 335 0.80 25.74 16.08
C GLY A 335 2.13 25.03 15.80
N GLN A 336 2.39 23.83 16.33
CA GLN A 336 3.66 23.15 16.07
C GLN A 336 3.76 22.56 14.66
N GLY A 337 2.65 22.07 14.09
CA GLY A 337 2.53 21.69 12.67
C GLY A 337 3.36 20.46 12.24
N LEU A 338 2.71 19.49 11.59
CA LEU A 338 3.33 18.20 11.22
C LEU A 338 4.63 18.35 10.40
N LEU A 339 4.72 19.37 9.54
CA LEU A 339 5.85 19.61 8.63
C LEU A 339 6.57 20.94 8.97
N ARG A 340 6.80 21.21 10.26
CA ARG A 340 7.73 22.24 10.73
C ARG A 340 8.96 21.61 11.36
N LEU A 341 10.12 22.22 11.13
CA LEU A 341 11.39 21.87 11.75
C LEU A 341 11.53 22.63 13.09
N PRO A 342 11.84 21.96 14.21
CA PRO A 342 12.09 22.65 15.47
C PRO A 342 13.23 23.67 15.37
N GLY A 343 12.93 24.94 15.63
CA GLY A 343 13.93 26.04 15.66
C GLY A 343 14.42 26.55 14.30
N ALA A 344 13.84 26.12 13.17
CA ALA A 344 14.20 26.66 11.87
C ALA A 344 13.73 28.12 11.68
N LYS A 345 14.54 28.93 10.99
CA LYS A 345 14.18 30.31 10.60
C LYS A 345 13.27 30.37 9.38
N GLU A 346 13.40 29.39 8.49
CA GLU A 346 12.51 29.19 7.36
C GLU A 346 11.42 28.21 7.78
N GLU A 347 10.17 28.64 7.70
CA GLU A 347 9.02 27.86 8.14
C GLU A 347 8.28 27.21 6.97
N GLY A 348 7.74 26.02 7.22
CA GLY A 348 6.74 25.38 6.37
C GLY A 348 7.21 24.13 5.64
N PRO A 349 6.29 23.50 4.88
CA PRO A 349 6.52 22.17 4.31
C PRO A 349 7.71 22.10 3.36
N GLU A 350 8.00 23.16 2.59
CA GLU A 350 9.11 23.18 1.64
C GLU A 350 10.47 23.10 2.35
N ALA A 351 10.71 23.95 3.36
CA ALA A 351 11.94 23.91 4.16
C ALA A 351 12.12 22.56 4.88
N PHE A 352 11.03 21.99 5.40
CA PHE A 352 11.03 20.64 6.00
C PHE A 352 11.44 19.56 4.98
N MET A 353 10.84 19.57 3.79
CA MET A 353 11.16 18.61 2.73
C MET A 353 12.61 18.75 2.24
N GLN A 354 13.13 19.97 2.09
CA GLN A 354 14.53 20.20 1.71
C GLN A 354 15.50 19.68 2.77
N ALA A 355 15.23 19.91 4.06
CA ALA A 355 16.05 19.37 5.15
C ALA A 355 16.06 17.83 5.17
N TRP A 356 14.90 17.19 4.94
CA TRP A 356 14.82 15.74 4.85
C TRP A 356 15.58 15.17 3.64
N ILE A 357 15.44 15.77 2.45
CA ILE A 357 16.20 15.39 1.26
C ILE A 357 17.71 15.56 1.49
N GLY A 358 18.13 16.65 2.14
CA GLY A 358 19.52 16.87 2.55
C GLY A 358 20.04 15.76 3.49
N HIS A 359 19.23 15.35 4.47
CA HIS A 359 19.57 14.26 5.39
C HIS A 359 19.71 12.90 4.68
N LEU A 360 18.81 12.60 3.73
CA LEU A 360 18.88 11.40 2.89
C LEU A 360 20.17 11.35 2.05
N HIS A 361 20.59 12.47 1.47
CA HIS A 361 21.89 12.54 0.77
C HIS A 361 23.07 12.28 1.73
N GLN A 362 23.07 12.87 2.93
CA GLN A 362 24.10 12.62 3.95
C GLN A 362 24.17 11.16 4.42
N LEU A 363 23.03 10.46 4.50
CA LEU A 363 22.97 9.02 4.77
C LEU A 363 23.59 8.22 3.61
N ALA A 364 23.18 8.51 2.37
CA ALA A 364 23.69 7.84 1.18
C ALA A 364 25.20 8.04 0.97
N ASP A 365 25.72 9.23 1.26
CA ASP A 365 27.14 9.55 1.12
C ASP A 365 27.98 8.86 2.21
N ARG A 366 27.50 8.80 3.46
CA ARG A 366 28.14 7.98 4.52
C ARG A 366 28.16 6.49 4.15
N ALA A 367 27.04 5.96 3.66
CA ALA A 367 26.95 4.58 3.20
C ALA A 367 27.82 4.28 1.95
N ARG A 368 28.16 5.30 1.15
CA ARG A 368 29.13 5.17 0.05
C ARG A 368 30.56 5.18 0.57
N ALA A 369 30.91 6.13 1.44
CA ALA A 369 32.26 6.27 2.01
C ALA A 369 32.72 5.03 2.81
N ARG A 370 31.81 4.39 3.56
CA ARG A 370 32.06 3.09 4.21
C ARG A 370 32.44 2.02 3.18
N ARG A 371 31.64 1.87 2.10
CA ARG A 371 31.85 0.86 1.05
C ARG A 371 33.11 1.08 0.21
N THR A 372 33.57 2.32 0.04
CA THR A 372 34.78 2.63 -0.73
C THR A 372 36.07 2.55 0.08
N GLY A 373 36.00 2.31 1.40
CA GLY A 373 37.17 2.30 2.28
C GLY A 373 37.87 3.66 2.38
N THR A 374 37.20 4.74 1.95
CA THR A 374 37.71 6.11 1.95
C THR A 374 37.30 6.90 3.20
N ALA A 375 36.74 6.22 4.21
CA ALA A 375 36.75 6.73 5.55
C ALA A 375 38.20 6.70 6.04
N GLU A 376 38.89 7.84 5.96
CA GLU A 376 40.26 7.97 6.46
C GLU A 376 40.29 7.56 7.94
N ASP A 377 41.28 6.74 8.30
CA ASP A 377 41.48 6.18 9.64
C ASP A 377 42.06 7.25 10.58
N THR A 378 41.32 8.35 10.79
CA THR A 378 41.75 9.54 11.54
C THR A 378 41.53 9.44 13.05
N ASP A 379 41.51 8.23 13.62
CA ASP A 379 41.65 8.05 15.07
C ASP A 379 42.63 6.92 15.43
N GLY A 380 43.85 7.07 14.91
CA GLY A 380 45.01 6.25 15.26
C GLY A 380 45.53 6.51 16.68
N THR A 381 44.73 6.23 17.72
CA THR A 381 45.17 6.19 19.12
C THR A 381 44.80 4.86 19.80
N ARG A 382 45.24 3.74 19.23
CA ARG A 382 45.04 2.40 19.79
C ARG A 382 45.88 2.23 21.07
N PRO A 383 45.29 2.03 22.27
CA PRO A 383 46.07 1.77 23.48
C PRO A 383 46.79 0.43 23.37
N SER A 384 48.07 0.41 23.74
CA SER A 384 48.90 -0.81 23.68
C SER A 384 48.42 -1.86 24.68
N THR A 385 47.90 -2.99 24.18
CA THR A 385 47.48 -4.12 25.02
C THR A 385 48.69 -4.88 25.57
N GLY A 386 48.93 -4.78 26.88
CA GLY A 386 49.97 -5.55 27.56
C GLY A 386 49.49 -6.91 28.09
N ALA A 387 50.26 -7.96 27.78
CA ALA A 387 50.35 -9.28 28.43
C ALA A 387 49.05 -10.03 28.81
N LEU A 388 48.73 -11.14 28.14
CA LEU A 388 49.18 -12.51 28.48
C LEU A 388 48.72 -13.03 29.85
N SER A 389 47.73 -13.93 29.82
CA SER A 389 47.60 -15.04 30.79
C SER A 389 46.91 -16.21 30.08
N ASP A 390 47.66 -17.30 29.93
CA ASP A 390 47.28 -18.55 29.26
C ASP A 390 46.88 -19.59 30.32
N THR A 391 45.69 -20.20 30.18
CA THR A 391 45.43 -21.60 30.57
C THR A 391 44.09 -22.10 30.02
N GLY A 392 44.08 -23.30 29.41
CA GLY A 392 43.17 -24.35 29.94
C GLY A 392 41.93 -24.83 29.15
N ARG A 393 42.12 -25.34 27.93
CA ARG A 393 41.71 -26.71 27.48
C ARG A 393 40.24 -27.24 27.61
N ALA A 394 39.81 -27.86 26.48
CA ALA A 394 38.70 -28.83 26.27
C ALA A 394 37.25 -28.30 26.33
N GLY A 395 36.30 -28.79 25.52
CA GLY A 395 36.35 -29.80 24.44
C GLY A 395 34.94 -30.23 24.01
N SER A 396 34.80 -31.14 23.03
CA SER A 396 33.53 -31.65 22.44
C SER A 396 32.75 -30.63 21.57
N SER A 397 32.04 -30.95 20.50
CA SER A 397 31.87 -32.08 19.53
C SER A 397 30.55 -31.74 18.77
N THR A 398 30.19 -32.48 17.71
CA THR A 398 28.91 -32.41 16.95
C THR A 398 28.66 -31.12 16.14
N ASP A 399 28.06 -31.13 14.94
CA ASP A 399 27.89 -32.18 13.91
C ASP A 399 27.46 -31.48 12.58
N GLY A 400 27.44 -32.23 11.47
CA GLY A 400 26.59 -31.96 10.28
C GLY A 400 26.67 -30.57 9.63
N THR A 401 27.56 -30.41 8.64
CA THR A 401 27.49 -29.28 7.69
C THR A 401 27.12 -29.80 6.29
N ASP A 402 25.86 -29.65 5.90
CA ASP A 402 25.44 -29.79 4.49
C ASP A 402 25.77 -28.50 3.71
N PRO A 403 26.21 -28.61 2.43
CA PRO A 403 26.62 -27.45 1.66
C PRO A 403 25.42 -26.68 1.10
N VAL A 404 25.29 -25.42 1.51
CA VAL A 404 24.41 -24.46 0.81
C VAL A 404 25.04 -24.09 -0.53
N GLU A 405 24.37 -24.41 -1.64
CA GLU A 405 24.79 -23.96 -2.97
C GLU A 405 24.77 -22.42 -3.07
N LEU A 406 25.95 -21.82 -3.26
CA LEU A 406 26.04 -20.41 -3.66
C LEU A 406 25.53 -20.25 -5.10
N ILE A 407 24.29 -19.82 -5.26
CA ILE A 407 23.81 -19.30 -6.54
C ILE A 407 24.44 -17.92 -6.78
N HIS A 408 25.50 -17.91 -7.58
CA HIS A 408 26.08 -16.69 -8.16
C HIS A 408 25.05 -15.96 -9.03
N VAL A 409 24.49 -14.85 -8.54
CA VAL A 409 23.80 -13.89 -9.41
C VAL A 409 24.84 -12.96 -10.04
N VAL A 410 25.38 -13.40 -11.18
CA VAL A 410 26.24 -12.58 -12.04
C VAL A 410 25.41 -11.46 -12.68
N GLY A 411 25.89 -10.21 -12.58
CA GLY A 411 25.23 -9.06 -13.18
C GLY A 411 25.32 -9.06 -14.71
N GLY A 412 24.21 -8.73 -15.37
CA GLY A 412 24.12 -8.49 -16.82
C GLY A 412 23.61 -7.07 -17.11
N GLY A 413 24.52 -6.16 -17.45
CA GLY A 413 24.18 -4.84 -17.97
C GLY A 413 24.39 -4.74 -19.49
N THR A 414 23.91 -3.65 -20.10
CA THR A 414 23.96 -3.30 -21.55
C THR A 414 23.04 -4.16 -22.45
N GLY A 415 22.49 -3.70 -23.58
CA GLY A 415 22.47 -2.36 -24.21
C GLY A 415 21.17 -2.19 -25.04
N VAL A 416 20.65 -0.98 -25.25
CA VAL A 416 20.95 -0.07 -26.39
C VAL A 416 20.50 -0.59 -27.78
N ARG A 417 19.50 0.09 -28.34
CA ARG A 417 19.09 0.24 -29.76
C ARG A 417 18.83 -1.00 -30.65
N GLY A 418 17.65 -0.98 -31.28
CA GLY A 418 17.35 -1.66 -32.54
C GLY A 418 16.24 -0.93 -33.29
N GLU A 419 16.61 -0.08 -34.25
CA GLU A 419 15.67 0.51 -35.20
C GLU A 419 15.26 -0.54 -36.23
N LEU A 420 13.96 -0.73 -36.48
CA LEU A 420 13.49 -1.35 -37.72
C LEU A 420 12.26 -0.61 -38.26
N GLY A 421 12.43 -0.08 -39.47
CA GLY A 421 11.38 0.50 -40.30
C GLY A 421 10.58 -0.58 -41.06
N PRO A 422 9.71 -0.17 -41.99
CA PRO A 422 8.56 -0.97 -42.40
C PRO A 422 8.82 -1.92 -43.57
N HIS A 423 8.11 -3.04 -43.57
CA HIS A 423 7.72 -3.76 -44.79
C HIS A 423 6.20 -3.82 -44.87
N GLY A 424 5.67 -3.60 -46.07
CA GLY A 424 4.24 -3.67 -46.36
C GLY A 424 3.88 -4.80 -47.34
N ASP A 425 2.59 -4.81 -47.66
CA ASP A 425 1.91 -5.46 -48.78
C ASP A 425 1.65 -6.98 -48.81
N GLN A 426 0.34 -7.30 -48.82
CA GLN A 426 -0.38 -8.37 -49.57
C GLN A 426 -0.05 -9.84 -49.14
N VAL A 427 -0.96 -10.83 -49.08
CA VAL A 427 -2.25 -11.16 -49.74
C VAL A 427 -3.17 -11.81 -48.67
N GLY A 428 -4.52 -11.86 -48.71
CA GLY A 428 -5.50 -11.53 -49.76
C GLY A 428 -6.96 -11.59 -49.26
N ALA A 429 -7.81 -12.46 -49.83
CA ALA A 429 -9.23 -12.64 -49.49
C ALA A 429 -9.73 -14.09 -49.73
N GLN A 430 -11.03 -14.34 -49.47
CA GLN A 430 -11.80 -15.62 -49.47
C GLN A 430 -11.79 -16.34 -48.10
N VAL A 431 -12.93 -16.79 -47.51
CA VAL A 431 -14.36 -16.76 -47.90
C VAL A 431 -15.18 -16.13 -46.77
#